data_AF-A0AAV7Q0Q2-F1
#
_entry.id   AF-A0AAV7Q0Q2-F1
#
_cell.length_a   1.000
_cell.length_b   1.000
_cell.length_c   1.000
_cell.angle_alpha   90.00
_cell.angle_beta   90.00
_cell.angle_gamma   90.00
#
_symmetry.space_group_name_H-M   'P 1'
#
loop_
_entity.id
_entity.type
_entity.pdbx_description
1 polymer ?
#
loop_
_entity_poly.entity_id
_entity_poly.type
_entity_poly.pdbx_seq_one_letter_code
_entity_poly.pdbx_strand_id
1 'polypeptide(L)'
;MRNDAELRGMVQSYGEWCRATGNGAELQGMVQSYGEWCRATGNGAELQGMVQSYREWCRATGNGAELRGMVQSYGEWCRATGNGAELRGMVLIYGE
;
A
#
# COMPACT_ATOMS: atom_id res chain seq x y z
N MET A 1 9.47 13.98 20.20
CA MET A 1 8.06 13.69 19.83
C MET A 1 8.08 12.85 18.57
N ARG A 2 7.60 11.61 18.64
CA ARG A 2 7.47 10.74 17.47
C ARG A 2 6.04 10.93 16.96
N ASN A 3 5.91 11.39 15.72
CA ASN A 3 4.61 11.66 15.09
C ASN A 3 4.34 10.47 14.16
N ASP A 4 3.83 9.36 14.70
CA ASP A 4 3.51 8.16 13.92
C ASP A 4 2.06 8.26 13.40
N ALA A 5 1.79 7.66 12.23
CA ALA A 5 0.49 7.67 11.57
C ALA A 5 0.14 6.25 11.11
N GLU A 6 -1.02 5.74 11.54
CA GLU A 6 -1.51 4.40 11.22
C GLU A 6 -2.93 4.52 10.66
N LEU A 7 -3.21 3.85 9.55
CA LEU A 7 -4.57 3.64 9.04
C LEU A 7 -4.82 2.14 8.91
N ARG A 8 -5.91 1.68 9.52
CA ARG A 8 -6.37 0.31 9.39
C ARG A 8 -7.83 0.23 8.99
N GLY A 9 -8.16 -0.63 8.04
CA GLY A 9 -9.54 -0.76 7.61
C GLY A 9 -9.83 -1.86 6.61
N MET A 10 -11.11 -2.18 6.50
CA MET A 10 -11.68 -2.91 5.38
C MET A 10 -12.62 -1.95 4.65
N VAL A 11 -12.44 -1.80 3.34
CA VAL A 11 -13.23 -0.87 2.54
C VAL A 11 -13.69 -1.54 1.25
N GLN A 12 -14.93 -1.22 0.87
CA GLN A 12 -15.52 -1.56 -0.41
C GLN A 12 -16.02 -0.27 -1.04
N SER A 13 -15.45 0.11 -2.18
CA SER A 13 -15.73 1.39 -2.84
C SER A 13 -15.56 1.27 -4.35
N TYR A 14 -15.99 2.28 -5.09
CA TYR A 14 -15.61 2.41 -6.50
C TYR A 14 -14.16 2.88 -6.67
N GLY A 15 -13.66 3.65 -5.71
CA GLY A 15 -12.29 4.17 -5.69
C GLY A 15 -11.86 4.45 -4.26
N GLU A 16 -10.59 4.19 -3.96
CA GLU A 16 -10.03 4.40 -2.63
C GLU A 16 -8.71 5.17 -2.67
N TRP A 17 -8.54 6.07 -1.72
CA TRP A 17 -7.31 6.80 -1.49
C TRP A 17 -6.91 6.78 -0.01
N CYS A 18 -5.79 6.13 0.30
CA CYS A 18 -5.27 6.02 1.66
C CYS A 18 -3.88 6.64 1.76
N ARG A 19 -3.66 7.49 2.78
CA ARG A 19 -2.38 8.17 2.99
C ARG A 19 -2.02 8.26 4.48
N ALA A 20 -0.87 7.69 4.84
CA ALA A 20 -0.24 7.86 6.15
C ALA A 20 1.06 8.66 5.99
N THR A 21 1.29 9.62 6.88
CA THR A 21 2.52 10.43 6.88
C THR A 21 2.95 10.70 8.32
N GLY A 22 4.15 10.26 8.69
CA GLY A 22 4.66 10.31 10.05
C GLY A 22 6.08 9.76 10.15
N ASN A 23 6.72 9.77 11.32
CA ASN A 23 7.99 9.09 11.54
C ASN A 23 7.87 7.58 11.32
N GLY A 24 6.83 6.94 11.84
CA GLY A 24 6.28 5.68 11.36
C GLY A 24 5.00 5.95 10.59
N ALA A 25 4.88 5.45 9.36
CA ALA A 25 3.67 5.53 8.56
C ALA A 25 3.26 4.12 8.15
N GLU A 26 2.11 3.65 8.63
CA GLU A 26 1.60 2.31 8.36
C GLU A 26 0.21 2.40 7.73
N LEU A 27 -0.01 1.72 6.61
CA LEU A 27 -1.37 1.40 6.14
C LEU A 27 -1.52 -0.11 6.20
N GLN A 28 -2.55 -0.59 6.88
CA GLN A 28 -2.90 -2.00 6.89
C GLN A 28 -4.36 -2.21 6.51
N GLY A 29 -4.67 -3.03 5.50
CA GLY A 29 -6.07 -3.18 5.14
C GLY A 29 -6.41 -4.25 4.11
N MET A 30 -7.72 -4.46 3.99
CA MET A 30 -8.31 -5.23 2.90
C MET A 30 -9.21 -4.33 2.09
N VAL A 31 -8.92 -4.18 0.81
CA VAL A 31 -9.64 -3.25 -0.06
C VAL A 31 -10.18 -3.99 -1.26
N GLN A 32 -11.45 -3.73 -1.56
CA GLN A 32 -12.07 -4.14 -2.81
C GLN A 32 -12.58 -2.90 -3.53
N SER A 33 -12.02 -2.62 -4.70
CA SER A 33 -12.25 -1.36 -5.42
C SER A 33 -12.19 -1.53 -6.94
N TYR A 34 -12.60 -0.53 -7.72
CA TYR A 34 -12.22 -0.46 -9.13
C TYR A 34 -10.82 0.18 -9.29
N GLY A 35 -10.47 1.10 -8.39
CA GLY A 35 -9.16 1.76 -8.38
C GLY A 35 -8.67 2.05 -6.96
N GLU A 36 -7.43 1.70 -6.66
CA GLU A 36 -6.82 1.96 -5.36
C GLU A 36 -5.52 2.74 -5.48
N TRP A 37 -5.34 3.72 -4.60
CA TRP A 37 -4.07 4.40 -4.36
C TRP A 37 -3.73 4.42 -2.87
N CYS A 38 -2.62 3.79 -2.51
CA CYS A 38 -2.10 3.75 -1.15
C CYS A 38 -0.71 4.39 -1.05
N ARG A 39 -0.51 5.28 -0.08
CA ARG A 39 0.78 5.95 0.15
C ARG A 39 1.16 6.04 1.64
N ALA A 40 2.26 5.40 2.01
CA ALA A 40 2.93 5.59 3.29
C ALA A 40 4.21 6.42 3.10
N THR A 41 4.44 7.42 3.95
CA THR A 41 5.66 8.24 3.90
C THR A 41 6.18 8.53 5.30
N GLY A 42 7.42 8.14 5.59
CA GLY A 42 8.00 8.30 6.93
C GLY A 42 9.45 7.89 7.06
N ASN A 43 9.99 7.83 8.28
CA ASN A 43 11.28 7.17 8.51
C ASN A 43 11.14 5.64 8.41
N GLY A 44 10.06 5.08 8.96
CA GLY A 44 9.53 3.77 8.59
C GLY A 44 8.22 3.96 7.83
N ALA A 45 8.09 3.36 6.65
CA ALA A 45 6.87 3.37 5.86
C ALA A 45 6.50 1.92 5.53
N GLU A 46 5.33 1.46 5.95
CA GLU A 46 4.85 0.11 5.70
C GLU A 46 3.45 0.19 5.06
N LEU A 47 3.25 -0.55 3.97
CA LEU A 47 1.91 -0.88 3.50
C LEU A 47 1.75 -2.38 3.54
N GLN A 48 0.73 -2.85 4.26
CA GLN A 48 0.40 -4.26 4.34
C GLN A 48 -1.06 -4.51 3.97
N GLY A 49 -1.35 -5.38 3.00
CA GLY A 49 -2.75 -5.61 2.69
C GLY A 49 -3.07 -6.68 1.68
N MET A 50 -4.38 -6.92 1.55
CA MET A 50 -4.93 -7.68 0.45
C MET A 50 -5.81 -6.76 -0.37
N VAL A 51 -5.50 -6.63 -1.65
CA VAL A 51 -6.21 -5.73 -2.55
C VAL A 51 -6.81 -6.54 -3.69
N GLN A 52 -8.10 -6.34 -3.93
CA GLN A 52 -8.75 -6.77 -5.15
C GLN A 52 -9.26 -5.55 -5.89
N SER A 53 -8.61 -5.20 -7.00
CA SER A 53 -8.95 -3.99 -7.74
C SER A 53 -8.78 -4.15 -9.25
N TYR A 54 -9.47 -3.38 -10.07
CA TYR A 54 -9.13 -3.32 -11.49
C TYR A 54 -7.75 -2.67 -11.70
N ARG A 55 -7.46 -1.59 -10.97
CA ARG A 55 -6.13 -0.94 -10.93
C ARG A 55 -5.68 -0.66 -9.51
N GLU A 56 -4.40 -0.90 -9.24
CA GLU A 56 -3.78 -0.62 -7.94
C GLU A 56 -2.46 0.13 -8.07
N TRP A 57 -2.23 1.08 -7.18
CA TRP A 57 -0.99 1.81 -7.04
C TRP A 57 -0.60 1.97 -5.58
N CYS A 58 0.52 1.35 -5.20
CA CYS A 58 1.03 1.34 -3.83
C CYS A 58 2.41 1.97 -3.74
N ARG A 59 2.60 2.89 -2.79
CA ARG A 59 3.89 3.57 -2.58
C ARG A 59 4.27 3.69 -1.12
N ALA A 60 5.36 3.05 -0.73
CA ALA A 60 6.04 3.27 0.54
C ALA A 60 7.32 4.11 0.32
N THR A 61 7.55 5.12 1.14
CA THR A 61 8.74 5.97 1.03
C THR A 61 9.30 6.31 2.40
N GLY A 62 10.55 5.93 2.68
CA GLY A 62 11.19 6.18 3.96
C GLY A 62 12.59 5.62 4.11
N ASN A 63 13.19 5.72 5.29
CA ASN A 63 14.49 5.05 5.55
C ASN A 63 14.33 3.53 5.54
N GLY A 64 13.29 3.00 6.18
CA GLY A 64 12.74 1.67 5.94
C GLY A 64 11.43 1.81 5.18
N ALA A 65 11.30 1.15 4.03
CA ALA A 65 10.10 1.21 3.21
C ALA A 65 9.69 -0.21 2.83
N GLU A 66 8.56 -0.68 3.33
CA GLU A 66 8.09 -2.04 3.13
C GLU A 66 6.72 -2.03 2.47
N LEU A 67 6.57 -2.86 1.43
CA LEU A 67 5.29 -3.17 0.81
C LEU A 67 5.08 -4.68 0.92
N ARG A 68 4.03 -5.10 1.63
CA ARG A 68 3.64 -6.50 1.79
C ARG A 68 2.20 -6.74 1.40
N GLY A 69 1.93 -7.68 0.50
CA GLY A 69 0.53 -7.97 0.21
C GLY A 69 0.24 -8.99 -0.85
N MET A 70 -1.04 -9.29 -0.99
CA MET A 70 -1.58 -10.04 -2.12
C MET A 70 -2.47 -9.12 -2.93
N VAL A 71 -2.17 -9.01 -4.21
CA VAL A 71 -2.90 -8.16 -5.14
C VAL A 71 -3.52 -9.02 -6.22
N GLN A 72 -4.81 -8.82 -6.45
CA GLN A 72 -5.54 -9.38 -7.57
C GLN A 72 -6.06 -8.22 -8.42
N SER A 73 -5.43 -7.96 -9.57
CA SER A 73 -5.80 -6.82 -10.40
C SER A 73 -5.58 -7.00 -11.90
N TYR A 74 -6.13 -6.11 -12.72
CA TYR A 74 -5.78 -6.05 -14.15
C TYR A 74 -4.52 -5.20 -14.40
N GLY A 75 -4.13 -4.37 -13.44
CA GLY A 75 -2.94 -3.55 -13.53
C GLY A 75 -2.48 -3.08 -12.16
N GLU A 76 -1.22 -3.36 -11.85
CA GLU A 76 -0.59 -3.00 -10.58
C GLU A 76 0.64 -2.13 -10.81
N TRP A 77 0.86 -1.18 -9.89
CA TRP A 77 2.14 -0.53 -9.70
C TRP A 77 2.52 -0.41 -8.23
N CYS A 78 3.60 -1.08 -7.84
CA CYS A 78 4.14 -1.03 -6.48
C CYS A 78 5.53 -0.39 -6.45
N ARG A 79 5.77 0.50 -5.48
CA ARG A 79 7.08 1.14 -5.28
C ARG A 79 7.42 1.34 -3.81
N ALA A 80 8.46 0.65 -3.35
CA ALA A 80 9.16 0.99 -2.12
C ALA A 80 10.40 1.83 -2.46
N THR A 81 10.70 2.86 -1.66
CA THR A 81 11.87 3.71 -1.86
C THR A 81 12.47 4.09 -0.52
N GLY A 82 13.74 3.73 -0.31
CA GLY A 82 14.39 3.83 0.98
C GLY A 82 15.73 3.11 1.06
N ASN A 83 16.46 3.33 2.17
CA ASN A 83 17.71 2.62 2.45
C ASN A 83 17.47 1.12 2.71
N GLY A 84 16.35 0.78 3.36
CA GLY A 84 15.84 -0.58 3.54
C GLY A 84 14.51 -0.78 2.81
N ALA A 85 14.51 -0.59 1.49
CA ALA A 85 13.32 -0.79 0.68
C ALA A 85 13.09 -2.29 0.39
N GLU A 86 11.90 -2.79 0.71
CA GLU A 86 11.47 -4.16 0.45
C GLU A 86 10.08 -4.17 -0.24
N LEU A 87 9.97 -4.97 -1.30
CA LEU A 87 8.72 -5.33 -1.95
C LEU A 87 8.55 -6.85 -1.78
N ARG A 88 7.48 -7.28 -1.11
CA ARG A 88 7.12 -8.70 -0.99
C ARG A 88 5.63 -8.87 -1.24
N GLY A 89 5.26 -9.48 -2.34
CA GLY A 89 3.86 -9.76 -2.58
C GLY A 89 3.65 -10.76 -3.68
N MET A 90 2.43 -11.28 -3.73
CA MET A 90 1.95 -12.12 -4.82
C MET A 90 0.98 -11.30 -5.65
N VAL A 91 1.28 -11.18 -6.93
CA VAL A 91 0.46 -10.46 -7.89
C VAL A 91 -0.21 -11.47 -8.80
N LEU A 92 -1.55 -11.47 -8.78
CA LEU A 92 -2.36 -12.20 -9.74
C LEU A 92 -2.93 -11.17 -10.71
N ILE A 93 -2.36 -11.14 -11.92
CA ILE A 93 -2.84 -10.26 -12.98
C ILE A 93 -3.87 -11.04 -13.81
N TYR A 94 -5.12 -10.58 -13.82
CA TYR A 94 -6.10 -11.10 -14.77
C TYR A 94 -5.83 -10.47 -16.13
N GLY A 95 -5.21 -11.24 -17.03
CA GLY A 95 -5.03 -10.90 -18.44
C GLY A 95 -5.44 -12.12 -19.28
N GLU A 96 -6.11 -11.85 -20.41
CA GLU A 96 -6.74 -12.82 -21.32
C GLU A 96 -5.89 -14.06 -21.67
#